data_AF-A0A2M9LZ75-F1
#
_entry.id   AF-A0A2M9LZ75-F1
#
_cell.length_a   1.000
_cell.length_b   1.000
_cell.length_c   1.000
_cell.angle_alpha   90.00
_cell.angle_beta   90.00
_cell.angle_gamma   90.00
#
_symmetry.space_group_name_H-M   'P 1'
#
loop_
_entity.id
_entity.type
_entity.pdbx_description
1 polymer ?
#
loop_
_entity_poly.entity_id
_entity_poly.type
_entity_poly.pdbx_seq_one_letter_code
_entity_poly.pdbx_strand_id
1 'polypeptide(L)'
;MDEEGHVYPRAELHLPDGQRVQVQVTRCRPDRRGRFWYDYTLELPTRVDDRRYGPSPAVHLFEGSAPHPIIQPIEGEDYRAIHAPPPEERQRWRLAPAPQPAWSDFFVHRTDCAQAENAERLLTDLEALEMLADPAVGVPCPVCRPDTVLRTQ
;
A
#
# COMPACT_ATOMS: atom_id res chain seq x y z
N MET A 1 -14.97 5.01 10.50
CA MET A 1 -14.58 6.33 9.94
C MET A 1 -13.21 6.58 10.53
N ASP A 2 -12.18 6.26 9.76
CA ASP A 2 -10.81 6.39 10.25
C ASP A 2 -10.44 7.87 10.33
N GLU A 3 -9.47 8.21 11.17
CA GLU A 3 -9.07 9.59 11.50
C GLU A 3 -8.62 10.45 10.30
N GLU A 4 -8.55 9.86 9.09
CA GLU A 4 -8.20 10.53 7.83
C GLU A 4 -9.38 10.71 6.85
N GLY A 5 -10.62 10.36 7.22
CA GLY A 5 -11.79 10.57 6.35
C GLY A 5 -11.76 9.73 5.06
N HIS A 6 -10.94 8.68 5.01
CA HIS A 6 -10.85 7.79 3.86
C HIS A 6 -12.12 6.94 3.76
N VAL A 7 -12.84 7.08 2.65
CA VAL A 7 -14.04 6.28 2.36
C VAL A 7 -13.58 5.00 1.68
N TYR A 8 -13.51 3.90 2.44
CA TYR A 8 -13.21 2.59 1.86
C TYR A 8 -14.41 2.06 1.07
N PRO A 9 -14.18 1.52 -0.14
CA PRO A 9 -15.25 0.95 -0.95
C PRO A 9 -15.82 -0.29 -0.27
N ARG A 10 -17.13 -0.51 -0.45
CA ARG A 10 -17.83 -1.65 0.15
C ARG A 10 -17.91 -2.81 -0.83
N ALA A 11 -17.62 -4.01 -0.37
CA ALA A 11 -17.82 -5.24 -1.14
C ALA A 11 -18.79 -6.18 -0.43
N GLU A 12 -19.31 -7.14 -1.18
CA GLU A 12 -20.19 -8.16 -0.66
C GLU A 12 -19.40 -9.46 -0.42
N LEU A 13 -19.39 -9.92 0.83
CA LEU A 13 -18.75 -11.16 1.26
C LEU A 13 -19.81 -12.27 1.43
N HIS A 14 -19.56 -13.42 0.81
CA HIS A 14 -20.39 -14.62 0.90
C HIS A 14 -19.77 -15.55 1.93
N LEU A 15 -20.49 -15.77 3.02
CA LEU A 15 -20.07 -16.68 4.09
C LEU A 15 -20.40 -18.14 3.72
N PRO A 16 -19.69 -19.13 4.28
CA PRO A 16 -19.91 -20.55 3.98
C PRO A 16 -21.32 -21.07 4.29
N ASP A 17 -22.05 -20.40 5.17
CA ASP A 17 -23.44 -20.69 5.54
C ASP A 17 -24.47 -20.08 4.56
N GLY A 18 -24.00 -19.40 3.51
CA GLY A 18 -24.83 -18.74 2.50
C GLY A 18 -25.25 -17.32 2.86
N GLN A 19 -24.83 -16.79 4.02
CA GLN A 19 -25.08 -15.39 4.36
C GLN A 19 -24.26 -14.45 3.48
N ARG A 20 -24.82 -13.27 3.21
CA ARG A 20 -24.18 -12.19 2.45
C ARG A 20 -24.04 -10.99 3.37
N VAL A 21 -22.81 -10.54 3.60
CA VAL A 21 -22.52 -9.39 4.46
C VAL A 21 -21.76 -8.34 3.67
N GLN A 22 -22.05 -7.06 3.94
CA GLN A 22 -21.26 -5.97 3.37
C GLN A 22 -20.05 -5.72 4.25
N VAL A 23 -18.88 -5.67 3.62
CA VAL A 23 -17.59 -5.42 4.29
C VAL A 23 -16.92 -4.22 3.65
N GLN A 24 -16.09 -3.52 4.41
CA GLN A 24 -15.23 -2.47 3.87
C GLN A 24 -13.96 -3.09 3.34
N VAL A 25 -13.60 -2.79 2.10
CA VAL A 25 -12.38 -3.31 1.50
C VAL A 25 -11.25 -2.34 1.77
N THR A 26 -10.20 -2.83 2.42
CA THR A 26 -9.02 -2.01 2.75
C THR A 26 -7.92 -2.19 1.71
N ARG A 27 -7.87 -3.33 1.02
CA ARG A 27 -6.84 -3.62 0.02
C ARG A 27 -7.30 -4.62 -1.02
N CYS A 28 -6.85 -4.43 -2.26
CA CYS A 28 -6.94 -5.44 -3.32
C CYS A 28 -5.55 -5.85 -3.81
N ARG A 29 -5.28 -7.16 -3.87
CA ARG A 29 -4.00 -7.72 -4.31
C ARG A 29 -4.18 -8.93 -5.22
N PRO A 30 -3.49 -9.00 -6.38
CA PRO A 30 -3.47 -10.21 -7.18
C PRO A 30 -2.61 -11.30 -6.52
N ASP A 31 -3.04 -12.55 -6.60
CA ASP A 31 -2.20 -13.72 -6.31
C ASP A 31 -1.29 -14.05 -7.50
N ARG A 32 -0.35 -15.00 -7.31
CA ARG A 32 0.56 -15.45 -8.37
C ARG A 32 -0.14 -16.08 -9.57
N ARG A 33 -1.43 -16.39 -9.47
CA ARG A 33 -2.27 -16.98 -10.52
C ARG A 33 -3.22 -15.95 -11.14
N GLY A 34 -3.10 -14.67 -10.78
CA GLY A 34 -3.92 -13.58 -11.30
C GLY A 34 -5.32 -13.47 -10.66
N ARG A 35 -5.60 -14.20 -9.58
CA ARG A 35 -6.86 -14.02 -8.83
C ARG A 35 -6.72 -12.90 -7.83
N PHE A 36 -7.71 -12.02 -7.77
CA PHE A 36 -7.74 -10.94 -6.79
C PHE A 36 -8.18 -11.46 -5.42
N TRP A 37 -7.37 -11.12 -4.43
CA TRP A 37 -7.67 -11.23 -3.02
C TRP A 37 -7.98 -9.84 -2.48
N TYR A 38 -9.03 -9.76 -1.68
CA TYR A 38 -9.45 -8.55 -1.04
C TYR A 38 -9.27 -8.72 0.46
N ASP A 39 -8.51 -7.80 1.06
CA ASP A 39 -8.44 -7.67 2.50
C ASP A 39 -9.57 -6.71 2.92
N TYR A 40 -10.30 -7.07 3.97
CA TYR A 40 -11.52 -6.39 4.37
C TYR A 40 -11.64 -6.27 5.88
N THR A 41 -12.41 -5.27 6.31
CA THR A 41 -12.85 -5.07 7.68
C THR A 41 -14.36 -5.28 7.78
N LEU A 42 -14.79 -5.90 8.88
CA LEU A 42 -16.19 -6.13 9.23
C LEU A 42 -16.42 -5.69 10.67
N GLU A 43 -17.37 -4.79 10.89
CA GLU A 43 -17.80 -4.38 12.22
C GLU A 43 -18.82 -5.38 12.77
N LEU A 44 -18.46 -6.09 13.83
CA LEU A 44 -19.32 -7.05 14.50
C LEU A 44 -19.82 -6.47 15.83
N PRO A 45 -21.14 -6.45 16.07
CA PRO A 45 -21.68 -6.13 17.38
C PRO A 45 -21.15 -7.10 18.43
N THR A 46 -20.65 -6.57 19.53
CA THR A 46 -20.17 -7.35 20.67
C THR A 46 -20.66 -6.74 21.98
N ARG A 47 -20.38 -7.42 23.09
CA ARG A 47 -20.68 -6.99 24.44
C ARG A 47 -19.37 -6.84 25.21
N VAL A 48 -19.20 -5.72 25.88
CA VAL A 48 -18.12 -5.52 26.86
C VAL A 48 -18.72 -5.57 28.25
N ASP A 49 -18.15 -6.39 29.12
CA ASP A 49 -18.55 -6.48 30.52
C ASP A 49 -17.66 -5.56 31.36
N ASP A 50 -18.19 -4.38 31.70
CA ASP A 50 -17.56 -3.48 32.65
C ASP A 50 -18.02 -3.83 34.07
N ARG A 51 -17.07 -4.09 34.99
CA ARG A 51 -17.37 -4.47 36.38
C ARG A 51 -18.11 -3.38 37.17
N ARG A 52 -17.99 -2.12 36.77
CA ARG A 52 -18.57 -0.95 37.45
C ARG A 52 -19.88 -0.51 36.81
N TYR A 53 -20.01 -0.62 35.49
CA TYR A 53 -21.16 -0.10 34.74
C TYR A 53 -22.09 -1.20 34.18
N GLY A 54 -21.71 -2.47 34.32
CA GLY A 54 -22.44 -3.58 33.76
C GLY A 54 -22.18 -3.76 32.27
N PRO A 55 -22.93 -4.66 31.61
CA PRO A 55 -22.73 -4.95 30.19
C PRO A 55 -23.16 -3.79 29.30
N SER A 56 -22.29 -3.43 28.35
CA SER A 56 -22.57 -2.41 27.34
C SER A 56 -22.36 -2.94 25.91
N PRO A 57 -23.12 -2.43 24.93
CA PRO A 57 -22.88 -2.74 23.53
C PRO A 57 -21.56 -2.11 23.07
N ALA A 58 -20.80 -2.86 22.29
CA ALA A 58 -19.56 -2.42 21.68
C ALA A 58 -19.45 -2.95 20.25
N VAL A 59 -18.41 -2.53 19.53
CA VAL A 59 -18.09 -3.00 18.17
C VAL A 59 -16.73 -3.67 18.21
N HIS A 60 -16.64 -4.86 17.62
CA HIS A 60 -15.39 -5.53 17.33
C HIS A 60 -15.09 -5.39 15.84
N LEU A 61 -13.95 -4.81 15.50
CA LEU A 61 -13.47 -4.78 14.13
C LEU A 61 -12.79 -6.11 13.81
N PHE A 62 -13.38 -6.87 12.91
CA PHE A 62 -12.80 -8.12 12.40
C PHE A 62 -12.08 -7.83 11.08
N GLU A 63 -10.84 -8.29 10.97
CA GLU A 63 -10.04 -8.21 9.74
C GLU A 63 -9.96 -9.58 9.09
N GLY A 64 -10.19 -9.63 7.76
CA GLY A 64 -10.16 -10.86 7.00
C GLY A 64 -9.64 -10.68 5.58
N SER A 65 -9.45 -11.81 4.90
CA SER A 65 -9.08 -11.85 3.49
C SER A 65 -9.90 -12.90 2.77
N ALA A 66 -10.45 -12.55 1.61
CA ALA A 66 -11.19 -13.48 0.77
C ALA A 66 -10.84 -13.29 -0.72
N PRO A 67 -10.80 -14.38 -1.50
CA PRO A 67 -10.63 -14.30 -2.95
C PRO A 67 -11.96 -14.04 -3.65
N HIS A 68 -11.91 -13.46 -4.85
CA HIS A 68 -13.04 -13.55 -5.77
C HIS A 68 -13.31 -15.03 -6.15
N PRO A 69 -14.56 -15.53 -6.19
CA PRO A 69 -15.84 -14.82 -6.05
C PRO A 69 -16.48 -14.88 -4.65
N ILE A 70 -15.75 -15.31 -3.61
CA ILE A 70 -16.25 -15.32 -2.21
C ILE A 70 -16.54 -13.89 -1.75
N ILE A 71 -15.71 -12.95 -2.18
CA ILE A 71 -15.97 -11.52 -2.04
C ILE A 71 -16.10 -10.89 -3.44
N GLN A 72 -17.08 -10.01 -3.58
CA GLN A 72 -17.46 -9.41 -4.86
C GLN A 72 -17.57 -7.90 -4.73
N PRO A 73 -16.93 -7.13 -5.62
CA PRO A 73 -17.16 -5.70 -5.70
C PRO A 73 -18.64 -5.37 -5.93
N ILE A 74 -19.17 -4.43 -5.16
CA ILE A 74 -20.47 -3.80 -5.42
C ILE A 74 -20.31 -2.79 -6.56
N GLU A 75 -21.22 -2.84 -7.54
CA GLU A 75 -21.26 -1.91 -8.66
C GLU A 75 -21.52 -0.47 -8.17
N GLY A 76 -20.73 0.49 -8.65
CA GLY A 76 -20.84 1.91 -8.28
C GLY A 76 -19.94 2.38 -7.15
N GLU A 77 -19.29 1.46 -6.42
CA GLU A 77 -18.25 1.81 -5.43
C GLU A 77 -16.91 2.12 -6.12
N ASP A 78 -16.14 3.08 -5.59
CA ASP A 78 -14.84 3.46 -6.15
C ASP A 78 -13.70 2.64 -5.54
N TYR A 79 -13.22 1.65 -6.29
CA TYR A 79 -12.13 0.78 -5.89
C TYR A 79 -10.73 1.31 -6.21
N ARG A 80 -10.61 2.48 -6.87
CA ARG A 80 -9.31 3.01 -7.30
C ARG A 80 -8.34 3.20 -6.13
N ALA A 81 -8.86 3.59 -4.97
CA ALA A 81 -8.06 3.83 -3.76
C ALA A 81 -7.46 2.55 -3.13
N ILE A 82 -8.10 1.39 -3.33
CA ILE A 82 -7.67 0.12 -2.71
C ILE A 82 -6.77 -0.73 -3.62
N HIS A 83 -6.75 -0.39 -4.91
CA HIS A 83 -5.76 -0.93 -5.81
C HIS A 83 -4.43 -0.28 -5.44
N ALA A 84 -3.43 -1.12 -5.13
CA ALA A 84 -2.08 -0.59 -5.06
C ALA A 84 -1.80 0.16 -6.36
N PRO A 85 -1.20 1.37 -6.31
CA PRO A 85 -0.91 2.12 -7.52
C PRO A 85 -0.24 1.19 -8.53
N PRO A 86 -0.53 1.36 -9.82
CA PRO A 86 0.17 0.64 -10.87
C PRO A 86 1.68 0.65 -10.59
N PRO A 87 2.42 -0.46 -10.84
CA PRO A 87 3.85 -0.53 -10.53
C PRO A 87 4.65 0.73 -10.93
N GLU A 88 4.29 1.33 -12.05
CA GLU A 88 4.84 2.57 -12.61
C GLU A 88 4.62 3.82 -11.74
N GLU A 89 3.53 3.88 -10.96
CA GLU A 89 3.21 5.00 -10.06
C GLU A 89 3.73 4.77 -8.63
N ARG A 90 4.31 3.60 -8.36
CA ARG A 90 4.83 3.29 -7.02
C ARG A 90 6.12 4.04 -6.78
N GLN A 91 6.11 4.89 -5.76
CA GLN A 91 7.30 5.58 -5.29
C GLN A 91 8.20 4.61 -4.52
N ARG A 92 9.16 3.98 -5.21
CA ARG A 92 10.00 2.89 -4.69
C ARG A 92 11.45 3.30 -4.45
N TRP A 93 11.80 4.54 -4.76
CA TRP A 93 13.17 5.04 -4.66
C TRP A 93 13.23 6.29 -3.80
N ARG A 94 14.36 6.46 -3.13
CA ARG A 94 14.67 7.65 -2.33
C ARG A 94 15.70 8.48 -3.08
N LEU A 95 15.48 9.79 -3.17
CA LEU A 95 16.44 10.76 -3.67
C LEU A 95 17.07 11.47 -2.47
N ALA A 96 18.39 11.37 -2.35
CA ALA A 96 19.15 12.04 -1.31
C ALA A 96 20.23 12.93 -1.95
N PRO A 97 20.52 14.11 -1.37
CA PRO A 97 21.61 14.96 -1.87
C PRO A 97 22.93 14.22 -1.76
N ALA A 98 23.80 14.41 -2.74
CA ALA A 98 25.11 13.78 -2.71
C ALA A 98 26.04 14.45 -1.68
N PRO A 99 26.79 13.69 -0.86
CA PRO A 99 27.78 14.26 0.06
C PRO A 99 28.83 15.07 -0.69
N GLN A 100 28.96 16.35 -0.36
CA GLN A 100 29.94 17.23 -0.98
C GLN A 100 31.37 16.92 -0.54
N PRO A 101 32.37 17.08 -1.42
CA PRO A 101 32.24 17.41 -2.84
C PRO A 101 31.83 16.16 -3.66
N ALA A 102 30.72 16.26 -4.39
CA ALA A 102 30.23 15.22 -5.29
C ALA A 102 30.26 15.70 -6.74
N TRP A 103 30.32 14.74 -7.65
CA TRP A 103 30.26 14.96 -9.10
C TRP A 103 28.82 14.89 -9.65
N SER A 104 27.85 14.69 -8.76
CA SER A 104 26.42 14.63 -9.02
C SER A 104 25.68 15.41 -7.94
N ASP A 105 24.53 15.97 -8.26
CA ASP A 105 23.71 16.66 -7.26
C ASP A 105 23.01 15.69 -6.29
N PHE A 106 22.61 14.50 -6.78
CA PHE A 106 21.86 13.53 -5.98
C PHE A 106 22.32 12.08 -6.16
N PHE A 107 22.09 11.28 -5.11
CA PHE A 107 22.08 9.82 -5.17
C PHE A 107 20.64 9.30 -5.19
N VAL A 108 20.37 8.36 -6.09
CA VAL A 108 19.14 7.55 -6.06
C VAL A 108 19.41 6.31 -5.22
N HIS A 109 18.49 5.97 -4.33
CA HIS A 109 18.60 4.86 -3.39
C HIS A 109 17.36 3.97 -3.44
N ARG A 110 17.52 2.70 -3.04
CA ARG A 110 16.39 1.87 -2.61
C ARG A 110 15.79 2.41 -1.31
N THR A 111 14.50 2.18 -1.10
CA THR A 111 13.77 2.60 0.12
C THR A 111 14.29 2.00 1.42
N ASP A 112 14.95 0.83 1.36
CA ASP A 112 15.54 0.14 2.50
C ASP A 112 17.05 0.44 2.69
N CYS A 113 17.62 1.38 1.93
CA CYS A 113 19.03 1.73 2.04
C CYS A 113 19.29 2.64 3.25
N ALA A 114 20.17 2.19 4.17
CA ALA A 114 20.59 2.97 5.32
C ALA A 114 21.36 4.26 4.97
N GLN A 115 21.93 4.37 3.76
CA GLN A 115 22.59 5.61 3.31
C GLN A 115 21.58 6.68 2.86
N ALA A 116 20.29 6.35 2.79
CA ALA A 116 19.22 7.24 2.37
C ALA A 116 18.47 7.88 3.56
N GLU A 117 19.16 8.10 4.69
CA GLU A 117 18.59 8.73 5.89
C GLU A 117 18.20 10.19 5.63
N ASN A 118 18.99 10.90 4.83
CA ASN A 118 18.72 12.29 4.44
C ASN A 118 17.95 12.38 3.11
N ALA A 119 17.12 11.38 2.79
CA ALA A 119 16.33 11.41 1.57
C ALA A 119 15.28 12.53 1.65
N GLU A 120 15.27 13.41 0.65
CA GLU A 120 14.38 14.57 0.60
C GLU A 120 13.09 14.26 -0.15
N ARG A 121 13.12 13.26 -1.04
CA ARG A 121 11.99 12.92 -1.91
C ARG A 121 11.93 11.44 -2.22
N LEU A 122 10.71 10.94 -2.43
CA LEU A 122 10.46 9.62 -3.02
C LEU A 122 10.18 9.74 -4.52
N LEU A 123 10.67 8.78 -5.30
CA LEU A 123 10.55 8.73 -6.75
C LEU A 123 9.88 7.43 -7.20
N THR A 124 9.06 7.56 -8.25
CA THR A 124 8.58 6.46 -9.10
C THR A 124 9.71 5.82 -9.90
N ASP A 125 9.45 4.66 -10.52
CA ASP A 125 10.42 4.00 -11.40
C ASP A 125 10.82 4.89 -12.59
N LEU A 126 9.85 5.63 -13.18
CA LEU A 126 10.11 6.56 -14.28
C LEU A 126 10.98 7.74 -13.85
N GLU A 127 10.62 8.43 -12.77
CA GLU A 127 11.40 9.57 -12.26
C GLU A 127 12.82 9.14 -11.85
N ALA A 128 12.98 7.93 -11.29
CA ALA A 128 14.30 7.39 -10.97
C ALA A 128 15.13 7.13 -12.23
N LEU A 129 14.53 6.62 -13.30
CA LEU A 129 15.22 6.46 -14.60
C LEU A 129 15.59 7.80 -15.22
N GLU A 130 14.73 8.81 -15.16
CA GLU A 130 15.01 10.16 -15.63
C GLU A 130 16.16 10.82 -14.87
N MET A 131 16.19 10.69 -13.54
CA MET A 131 17.30 11.18 -12.71
C MET A 131 18.62 10.50 -13.05
N LEU A 132 18.59 9.19 -13.34
CA LEU A 132 19.78 8.41 -13.69
C LEU A 132 20.21 8.56 -15.15
N ALA A 133 19.44 9.28 -15.98
CA ALA A 133 19.78 9.53 -17.38
C ALA A 133 20.91 10.56 -17.52
N ASP A 134 21.02 11.52 -16.58
CA ASP A 134 22.08 12.51 -16.52
C ASP A 134 22.94 12.33 -15.24
N PRO A 135 24.19 11.84 -15.37
CA PRO A 135 25.07 11.63 -14.22
C PRO A 135 25.46 12.92 -13.47
N ALA A 136 25.27 14.10 -14.05
CA ALA A 136 25.46 15.36 -13.34
C ALA A 136 24.31 15.63 -12.34
N VAL A 137 23.09 15.16 -12.68
CA VAL A 137 21.89 15.34 -11.85
C VAL A 137 21.79 14.22 -10.82
N GLY A 138 21.87 12.97 -11.26
CA GLY A 138 21.56 11.82 -10.41
C GLY A 138 22.39 10.60 -10.74
N VAL A 139 22.89 9.93 -9.70
CA VAL A 139 23.71 8.72 -9.86
C VAL A 139 23.19 7.61 -8.95
N PRO A 140 23.36 6.33 -9.32
CA PRO A 140 22.88 5.25 -8.49
C PRO A 140 23.76 5.14 -7.25
N CYS A 141 23.14 4.97 -6.08
CA CYS A 141 23.88 4.70 -4.87
C CYS A 141 24.76 3.45 -5.06
N PRO A 142 26.08 3.54 -4.80
CA PRO A 142 26.99 2.43 -5.04
C PRO A 142 26.76 1.25 -4.08
N VAL A 143 26.08 1.48 -2.95
CA VAL A 143 25.79 0.47 -1.93
C VAL A 143 24.57 -0.35 -2.29
N CYS A 144 23.42 0.29 -2.55
CA CYS A 144 22.17 -0.40 -2.79
C CYS A 144 21.87 -0.67 -4.28
N ARG A 145 22.71 -0.16 -5.20
CA ARG A 145 22.71 -0.42 -6.65
C ARG A 145 21.30 -0.46 -7.27
N PRO A 146 20.51 0.62 -7.13
CA PRO A 146 19.13 0.66 -7.63
C PRO A 146 19.05 0.48 -9.17
N ASP A 147 20.10 0.89 -9.88
CA ASP A 147 20.27 0.72 -11.33
C ASP A 147 20.11 -0.74 -11.78
N THR A 148 20.61 -1.69 -10.99
CA THR A 148 20.56 -3.12 -11.32
C THR A 148 19.11 -3.62 -11.34
N VAL A 149 18.29 -3.14 -10.40
CA VAL A 149 16.89 -3.55 -10.27
C VAL A 149 16.02 -2.82 -11.29
N LEU A 150 16.25 -1.51 -11.48
CA LEU A 150 15.52 -0.67 -12.43
C LEU A 150 15.64 -1.16 -13.87
N ARG A 151 16.80 -1.72 -14.26
CA ARG A 151 17.03 -2.23 -15.63
C ARG A 151 16.48 -3.64 -15.89
N THR A 152 15.98 -4.31 -14.86
CA THR A 152 15.43 -5.68 -14.95
C THR A 152 13.91 -5.73 -14.88
N GLN A 153 13.23 -4.57 -14.89
CA GLN A 153 11.76 -4.48 -14.91
C GLN A 153 11.21 -4.38 -16.34
#